data_AF-A0A7R9DQS3-F1
#
_entry.id   AF-A0A7R9DQS3-F1
#
_cell.length_a   1.000
_cell.length_b   1.000
_cell.length_c   1.000
_cell.angle_alpha   90.00
_cell.angle_beta   90.00
_cell.angle_gamma   90.00
#
_symmetry.space_group_name_H-M   'P 1'
#
loop_
_entity.id
_entity.type
_entity.pdbx_description
1 polymer ?
#
loop_
_entity_poly.entity_id
_entity_poly.type
_entity_poly.pdbx_seq_one_letter_code
_entity_poly.pdbx_strand_id
1 'polypeptide(L)'
;VTGIVPFTLDVVFESSSFIERDETLFADTYTRELQRSQDEFHHRFEATFNLEKKGFSGEEILFAKAVLSNVIGGIGYFYGASRVESPYTRGPVPYWKAPLLTAVPSRSFFPRGFLWDEGFHGLLISTWDLDIELDIMGHWFDLMNVEGWIPREQILGQEALSKV
;
A
#
# COMPACT_ATOMS: atom_id res chain seq x y z
N VAL A 1 -0.47 27.33 -5.47
CA VAL A 1 0.33 28.11 -4.50
C VAL A 1 1.73 28.25 -5.06
N THR A 2 2.28 29.46 -5.13
CA THR A 2 3.68 29.71 -5.53
C THR A 2 4.36 30.38 -4.34
N GLY A 3 5.49 29.84 -3.88
CA GLY A 3 6.21 30.30 -2.70
C GLY A 3 7.72 30.27 -2.89
N ILE A 4 8.44 31.10 -2.13
CA ILE A 4 9.91 31.12 -2.08
C ILE A 4 10.33 30.24 -0.89
N VAL A 5 11.30 29.36 -1.10
CA VAL A 5 11.81 28.47 -0.05
C VAL A 5 12.66 29.24 0.99
N PRO A 6 12.63 28.85 2.28
CA PRO A 6 11.84 27.74 2.84
C PRO A 6 10.39 28.14 3.17
N PHE A 7 9.42 27.26 2.84
CA PHE A 7 8.03 27.38 3.28
C PHE A 7 7.45 26.00 3.59
N THR A 8 6.37 25.96 4.38
CA THR A 8 5.58 24.77 4.69
C THR A 8 4.14 24.99 4.23
N LEU A 9 3.48 23.93 3.78
CA LEU A 9 2.08 23.93 3.38
C LEU A 9 1.39 22.70 3.96
N ASP A 10 0.33 22.93 4.73
CA ASP A 10 -0.54 21.87 5.22
C ASP A 10 -1.78 21.77 4.32
N VAL A 11 -2.13 20.54 3.94
CA VAL A 11 -3.37 20.23 3.21
C VAL A 11 -4.23 19.37 4.11
N VAL A 12 -5.33 19.93 4.61
CA VAL A 12 -6.18 19.30 5.61
C VAL A 12 -7.45 18.76 4.97
N PHE A 13 -7.80 17.51 5.30
CA PHE A 13 -9.09 16.92 4.97
C PHE A 13 -9.93 16.79 6.25
N GLU A 14 -11.16 17.27 6.20
CA GLU A 14 -12.10 17.21 7.31
C GLU A 14 -13.44 16.64 6.84
N SER A 15 -13.84 15.49 7.38
CA SER A 15 -15.18 14.95 7.13
C SER A 15 -16.22 15.67 7.99
N SER A 16 -17.33 16.11 7.38
CA SER A 16 -18.47 16.69 8.09
C SER A 16 -19.26 15.65 8.91
N SER A 17 -19.09 14.35 8.65
CA SER A 17 -19.74 13.28 9.42
C SER A 17 -19.12 13.06 10.80
N PHE A 18 -17.93 13.59 11.04
CA PHE A 18 -17.23 13.50 12.31
C PHE A 18 -17.54 14.75 13.14
N ILE A 19 -18.56 14.64 14.00
CA ILE A 19 -19.17 15.78 14.70
C ILE A 19 -18.38 16.17 15.97
N GLU A 20 -17.72 15.19 16.61
CA GLU A 20 -16.94 15.37 17.83
C GLU A 20 -15.47 15.68 17.52
N ARG A 21 -15.21 16.78 16.80
CA ARG A 21 -13.84 17.25 16.56
C ARG A 21 -13.45 18.31 17.57
N ASP A 22 -12.68 17.90 18.59
CA ASP A 22 -12.14 18.82 19.59
C ASP A 22 -11.04 19.72 19.02
N GLU A 23 -10.22 19.21 18.09
CA GLU A 23 -9.09 19.92 17.50
C GLU A 23 -8.87 19.51 16.03
N THR A 24 -8.46 20.45 15.16
CA THR A 24 -8.10 20.16 13.76
C THR A 24 -6.62 19.77 13.67
N LEU A 25 -6.28 18.75 12.89
CA LEU A 25 -4.90 18.34 12.60
C LEU A 25 -4.21 19.35 11.66
N PHE A 26 -3.79 20.48 12.22
CA PHE A 26 -3.17 21.58 11.48
C PHE A 26 -2.00 22.19 12.29
N ALA A 27 -0.95 22.67 11.61
CA ALA A 27 0.19 23.38 12.20
C ALA A 27 0.82 22.66 13.42
N ASP A 28 0.82 23.28 14.59
CA ASP A 28 1.44 22.75 15.81
C ASP A 28 0.79 21.44 16.28
N THR A 29 -0.52 21.31 16.10
CA THR A 29 -1.26 20.09 16.40
C THR A 29 -0.79 18.96 15.49
N TYR A 30 -0.71 19.20 14.17
CA TYR A 30 -0.14 18.22 13.24
C TYR A 30 1.30 17.85 13.60
N THR A 31 2.14 18.83 13.93
CA THR A 31 3.55 18.61 14.27
C THR A 31 3.71 17.72 15.50
N ARG A 32 2.91 17.97 16.55
CA ARG A 32 2.88 17.16 17.78
C ARG A 32 2.41 15.73 17.48
N GLU A 33 1.33 15.59 16.73
CA GLU A 33 0.76 14.29 16.37
C GLU A 33 1.70 13.48 15.47
N LEU A 34 2.39 14.13 14.54
CA LEU A 34 3.41 13.51 13.69
C LEU A 34 4.56 12.93 14.54
N GLN A 35 5.09 13.70 15.50
CA GLN A 35 6.15 13.22 16.38
C GLN A 35 5.66 12.00 17.19
N ARG A 36 4.45 12.08 17.74
CA ARG A 36 3.85 10.95 18.47
C ARG A 36 3.76 9.70 17.59
N SER A 37 3.24 9.81 16.37
CA SER A 37 3.14 8.67 15.45
C SER A 37 4.50 8.11 15.01
N GLN A 38 5.54 8.96 14.89
CA GLN A 38 6.90 8.50 14.61
C GLN A 38 7.48 7.69 15.77
N ASP A 39 7.27 8.15 17.00
CA ASP A 39 7.72 7.45 18.21
C ASP A 39 6.99 6.10 18.37
N GLU A 40 5.66 6.08 18.15
CA GLU A 40 4.85 4.87 18.15
C GLU A 40 5.31 3.87 17.08
N PHE A 41 5.62 4.34 15.86
CA PHE A 41 6.19 3.50 14.81
C PHE A 41 7.52 2.89 15.24
N HIS A 42 8.43 3.68 15.82
CA HIS A 42 9.73 3.17 16.28
C HIS A 42 9.59 2.13 17.38
N HIS A 43 8.71 2.35 18.35
CA HIS A 43 8.43 1.39 19.41
C HIS A 43 7.80 0.09 18.87
N ARG A 44 6.77 0.20 18.01
CA ARG A 44 6.13 -0.97 17.38
C ARG A 44 7.13 -1.75 16.51
N PHE A 45 7.97 -1.06 15.75
CA PHE A 45 9.01 -1.68 14.92
C PHE A 45 9.95 -2.56 15.73
N GLU A 46 10.50 -2.05 16.83
CA GLU A 46 11.37 -2.87 17.67
C GLU A 46 10.60 -3.99 18.38
N ALA A 47 9.37 -3.73 18.83
CA ALA A 47 8.53 -4.78 19.43
C ALA A 47 8.25 -5.95 18.47
N THR A 48 8.01 -5.66 17.18
CA THR A 48 7.74 -6.66 16.14
C THR A 48 9.02 -7.40 15.72
N PHE A 49 10.06 -6.68 15.32
CA PHE A 49 11.22 -7.30 14.67
C PHE A 49 12.37 -7.64 15.65
N ASN A 50 12.41 -6.99 16.81
CA ASN A 50 13.42 -7.16 17.87
C ASN A 50 14.87 -7.08 17.33
N LEU A 51 15.16 -6.10 16.48
CA LEU A 51 16.45 -6.01 15.79
C LEU A 51 17.55 -5.49 16.72
N GLU A 52 17.25 -4.55 17.61
CA GLU A 52 18.21 -4.07 18.61
C GLU A 52 18.64 -5.24 19.51
N LYS A 53 17.67 -6.03 20.00
CA LYS A 53 17.94 -7.22 20.83
C LYS A 53 18.75 -8.29 20.10
N LYS A 54 18.64 -8.37 18.77
CA LYS A 54 19.42 -9.29 17.94
C LYS A 54 20.83 -8.78 17.65
N GLY A 55 21.19 -7.58 18.10
CA GLY A 55 22.53 -7.01 17.96
C GLY A 55 22.78 -6.32 16.62
N PHE A 56 21.74 -5.97 15.86
CA PHE A 56 21.89 -5.16 14.65
C PHE A 56 22.29 -3.72 15.00
N SER A 57 23.09 -3.10 14.14
CA SER A 57 23.53 -1.72 14.27
C SER A 57 22.41 -0.73 13.97
N GLY A 58 22.57 0.52 14.41
CA GLY A 58 21.61 1.60 14.13
C GLY A 58 21.41 1.87 12.63
N GLU A 59 22.45 1.71 11.82
CA GLU A 59 22.37 1.86 10.35
C GLU A 59 21.56 0.72 9.70
N GLU A 60 21.77 -0.53 10.14
CA GLU A 60 20.99 -1.68 9.66
C GLU A 60 19.52 -1.59 10.06
N ILE A 61 19.23 -1.11 11.27
CA ILE A 61 17.86 -0.89 11.75
C ILE A 61 17.19 0.24 10.97
N LEU A 62 17.91 1.34 10.69
CA LEU A 62 17.40 2.44 9.87
C LEU A 62 17.08 1.95 8.45
N PHE A 63 17.96 1.15 7.86
CA PHE A 63 17.72 0.51 6.57
C PHE A 63 16.47 -0.38 6.60
N ALA A 64 16.32 -1.23 7.63
CA ALA A 64 15.17 -2.11 7.76
C ALA A 64 13.85 -1.34 7.91
N LYS A 65 13.84 -0.25 8.70
CA LYS A 65 12.70 0.67 8.81
C LYS A 65 12.35 1.27 7.45
N ALA A 66 13.34 1.72 6.68
CA ALA A 66 13.12 2.28 5.35
C ALA A 66 12.55 1.23 4.36
N VAL A 67 13.03 -0.01 4.40
CA VAL A 67 12.51 -1.11 3.56
C VAL A 67 11.03 -1.36 3.87
N LEU A 68 10.68 -1.55 5.15
CA LEU A 68 9.30 -1.78 5.56
C LEU A 68 8.39 -0.61 5.16
N SER A 69 8.79 0.62 5.45
CA SER A 69 8.02 1.81 5.11
C SER A 69 7.80 1.96 3.61
N ASN A 70 8.77 1.56 2.77
CA ASN A 70 8.60 1.56 1.32
C ASN A 70 7.63 0.48 0.84
N VAL A 71 7.66 -0.73 1.43
CA VAL A 71 6.71 -1.80 1.09
C VAL A 71 5.29 -1.39 1.44
N ILE A 72 5.05 -0.95 2.68
CA ILE A 72 3.71 -0.50 3.13
C ILE A 72 3.27 0.73 2.34
N GLY A 73 4.15 1.69 2.11
CA GLY A 73 3.88 2.88 1.29
C GLY A 73 3.70 2.58 -0.20
N GLY A 74 3.93 1.34 -0.63
CA GLY A 74 3.63 0.84 -1.96
C GLY A 74 2.25 0.20 -2.08
N ILE A 75 1.53 -0.03 -0.97
CA ILE A 75 0.16 -0.56 -1.01
C ILE A 75 -0.75 0.45 -1.70
N GLY A 76 -1.44 -0.01 -2.74
CA GLY A 76 -2.35 0.80 -3.54
C GLY A 76 -3.73 0.16 -3.67
N TYR A 77 -4.73 0.99 -3.90
CA TYR A 77 -6.09 0.57 -4.24
C TYR A 77 -6.35 0.84 -5.72
N PHE A 78 -6.66 -0.22 -6.47
CA PHE A 78 -6.89 -0.18 -7.91
C PHE A 78 -8.32 -0.64 -8.21
N TYR A 79 -8.93 -0.09 -9.26
CA TYR A 79 -10.26 -0.49 -9.69
C TYR A 79 -10.38 -0.45 -11.21
N GLY A 80 -10.90 -1.52 -11.80
CA GLY A 80 -11.07 -1.60 -13.24
C GLY A 80 -11.33 -3.02 -13.71
N ALA A 81 -11.23 -3.22 -15.03
CA ALA A 81 -11.34 -4.53 -15.66
C ALA A 81 -10.02 -4.86 -16.38
N SER A 82 -9.43 -6.00 -16.04
CA SER A 82 -8.30 -6.57 -16.77
C SER A 82 -8.73 -7.01 -18.17
N ARG A 83 -7.76 -7.11 -19.09
CA ARG A 83 -7.99 -7.77 -20.40
C ARG A 83 -7.52 -9.21 -20.30
N VAL A 84 -8.40 -10.15 -20.64
CA VAL A 84 -8.12 -11.59 -20.57
C VAL A 84 -8.41 -12.25 -21.90
N GLU A 85 -7.71 -13.34 -22.19
CA GLU A 85 -7.94 -14.17 -23.36
C GLU A 85 -7.93 -15.62 -22.93
N SER A 86 -8.89 -16.39 -23.41
CA SER A 86 -9.04 -17.82 -23.13
C SER A 86 -9.26 -18.59 -24.44
N PRO A 87 -9.14 -19.93 -24.43
CA PRO A 87 -9.50 -20.76 -25.58
C PRO A 87 -10.96 -20.61 -26.06
N TYR A 88 -11.83 -20.05 -25.22
CA TYR A 88 -13.26 -19.86 -25.51
C TYR A 88 -13.59 -18.49 -26.13
N THR A 89 -12.62 -17.57 -26.15
CA THR A 89 -12.82 -16.18 -26.62
C THR A 89 -12.19 -15.97 -27.99
N ARG A 90 -12.81 -15.13 -28.83
CA ARG A 90 -12.27 -14.75 -30.17
C ARG A 90 -11.30 -13.58 -30.07
N GLY A 91 -10.38 -13.62 -29.11
CA GLY A 91 -9.43 -12.55 -28.78
C GLY A 91 -9.63 -11.95 -27.38
N PRO A 92 -8.82 -10.94 -26.99
CA PRO A 92 -8.86 -10.38 -25.65
C PRO A 92 -10.16 -9.65 -25.33
N VAL A 93 -10.83 -10.06 -24.27
CA VAL A 93 -12.08 -9.50 -23.76
C VAL A 93 -11.87 -8.85 -22.38
N PRO A 94 -12.69 -7.87 -21.99
CA PRO A 94 -12.67 -7.36 -20.63
C PRO A 94 -13.12 -8.43 -19.65
N TYR A 95 -12.42 -8.53 -18.53
CA TYR A 95 -12.87 -9.27 -17.36
C TYR A 95 -13.95 -8.47 -16.60
N TRP A 96 -14.51 -9.01 -15.51
CA TRP A 96 -15.40 -8.21 -14.67
C TRP A 96 -14.63 -7.08 -14.00
N LYS A 97 -15.33 -5.99 -13.69
CA LYS A 97 -14.74 -4.90 -12.92
C LYS A 97 -14.61 -5.33 -11.47
N ALA A 98 -13.41 -5.19 -10.91
CA ALA A 98 -13.12 -5.55 -9.54
C ALA A 98 -12.14 -4.55 -8.90
N PRO A 99 -12.20 -4.37 -7.58
CA PRO A 99 -11.15 -3.70 -6.83
C PRO A 99 -9.96 -4.63 -6.58
N LEU A 100 -8.80 -4.05 -6.33
CA LEU A 100 -7.61 -4.75 -5.83
C LEU A 100 -6.85 -3.84 -4.87
N LEU A 101 -6.72 -4.30 -3.62
CA LEU A 101 -5.81 -3.75 -2.63
C LEU A 101 -4.56 -4.65 -2.64
N THR A 102 -3.39 -4.08 -2.91
CA THR A 102 -2.16 -4.88 -3.07
C THR A 102 -0.94 -3.99 -2.94
N ALA A 103 0.18 -4.54 -2.46
CA ALA A 103 1.48 -3.93 -2.62
C ALA A 103 1.93 -3.98 -4.10
N VAL A 104 2.87 -3.11 -4.45
CA VAL A 104 3.43 -3.03 -5.81
C VAL A 104 4.93 -3.25 -5.79
N PRO A 105 5.52 -3.96 -6.76
CA PRO A 105 6.96 -4.21 -6.79
C PRO A 105 7.79 -2.93 -6.93
N SER A 106 7.25 -1.92 -7.62
CA SER A 106 7.88 -0.62 -7.79
C SER A 106 6.86 0.46 -8.10
N ARG A 107 6.80 1.50 -7.26
CA ARG A 107 5.91 2.66 -7.49
C ARG A 107 6.17 3.37 -8.82
N SER A 108 7.40 3.33 -9.34
CA SER A 108 7.78 4.05 -10.57
C SER A 108 7.61 3.22 -11.84
N PHE A 109 7.96 1.94 -11.78
CA PHE A 109 8.01 1.06 -12.96
C PHE A 109 6.85 0.08 -13.05
N PHE A 110 6.36 -0.38 -11.90
CA PHE A 110 5.34 -1.44 -11.79
C PHE A 110 4.25 -1.05 -10.78
N PRO A 111 3.51 0.06 -10.97
CA PRO A 111 2.50 0.52 -10.02
C PRO A 111 1.20 -0.29 -10.16
N ARG A 112 1.27 -1.62 -9.99
CA ARG A 112 0.17 -2.56 -10.16
C ARG A 112 0.47 -3.91 -9.49
N GLY A 113 -0.57 -4.70 -9.26
CA GLY A 113 -0.45 -6.00 -8.61
C GLY A 113 0.20 -7.07 -9.49
N PHE A 114 1.11 -7.83 -8.90
CA PHE A 114 1.68 -9.04 -9.48
C PHE A 114 1.51 -10.20 -8.50
N LEU A 115 0.86 -11.27 -8.95
CA LEU A 115 0.37 -12.33 -8.06
C LEU A 115 1.49 -13.02 -7.28
N TRP A 116 2.61 -13.32 -7.95
CA TRP A 116 3.73 -14.03 -7.31
C TRP A 116 4.57 -13.10 -6.42
N ASP A 117 4.78 -11.83 -6.82
CA ASP A 117 5.44 -10.82 -5.99
C ASP A 117 4.67 -10.59 -4.69
N GLU A 118 3.33 -10.59 -4.74
CA GLU A 118 2.51 -10.34 -3.55
C GLU A 118 2.73 -11.39 -2.46
N GLY A 119 2.99 -12.64 -2.83
CA GLY A 119 3.35 -13.66 -1.85
C GLY A 119 4.60 -13.31 -1.03
N PHE A 120 5.58 -12.59 -1.62
CA PHE A 120 6.76 -12.12 -0.90
C PHE A 120 6.50 -10.85 -0.10
N HIS A 121 5.69 -9.92 -0.63
CA HIS A 121 5.25 -8.74 0.12
C HIS A 121 4.51 -9.15 1.39
N GLY A 122 3.60 -10.13 1.27
CA GLY A 122 2.76 -10.61 2.35
C GLY A 122 3.52 -11.21 3.52
N LEU A 123 4.72 -11.77 3.31
CA LEU A 123 5.58 -12.22 4.42
C LEU A 123 5.99 -11.06 5.34
N LEU A 124 6.30 -9.89 4.76
CA LEU A 124 6.66 -8.71 5.52
C LEU A 124 5.43 -8.01 6.09
N ILE A 125 4.37 -7.86 5.28
CA ILE A 125 3.14 -7.18 5.68
C ILE A 125 2.47 -7.94 6.81
N SER A 126 2.26 -9.27 6.71
CA SER A 126 1.65 -10.07 7.78
C SER A 126 2.44 -10.04 9.10
N THR A 127 3.77 -9.89 9.03
CA THR A 127 4.60 -9.76 10.24
C THR A 127 4.35 -8.41 10.92
N TRP A 128 4.08 -7.36 10.15
CA TRP A 128 3.79 -6.03 10.66
C TRP A 128 2.33 -5.88 11.09
N ASP A 129 1.39 -6.26 10.22
CA ASP A 129 -0.05 -6.06 10.34
C ASP A 129 -0.81 -7.16 9.59
N LEU A 130 -1.36 -8.12 10.33
CA LEU A 130 -2.05 -9.27 9.75
C LEU A 130 -3.38 -8.90 9.10
N ASP A 131 -4.09 -7.90 9.62
CA ASP A 131 -5.40 -7.51 9.10
C ASP A 131 -5.27 -6.93 7.69
N ILE A 132 -4.26 -6.08 7.47
CA ILE A 132 -3.94 -5.55 6.13
C ILE A 132 -3.64 -6.68 5.14
N GLU A 133 -2.84 -7.68 5.54
CA GLU A 133 -2.52 -8.80 4.66
C GLU A 133 -3.75 -9.64 4.33
N LEU A 134 -4.64 -9.88 5.31
CA LEU A 134 -5.87 -10.63 5.07
C LEU A 134 -6.82 -9.90 4.10
N ASP A 135 -6.90 -8.57 4.18
CA ASP A 135 -7.65 -7.76 3.22
C ASP A 135 -7.05 -7.86 1.81
N ILE A 136 -5.73 -7.75 1.68
CA ILE A 136 -4.99 -7.93 0.41
C ILE A 136 -5.27 -9.32 -0.18
N MET A 137 -5.11 -10.37 0.62
CA MET A 137 -5.36 -11.74 0.20
C MET A 137 -6.81 -11.91 -0.28
N GLY A 138 -7.78 -11.37 0.47
CA GLY A 138 -9.20 -11.38 0.08
C GLY A 138 -9.42 -10.75 -1.29
N HIS A 139 -8.86 -9.57 -1.53
CA HIS A 139 -8.94 -8.89 -2.82
C HIS A 139 -8.31 -9.70 -3.96
N TRP A 140 -7.20 -10.40 -3.74
CA TRP A 140 -6.60 -11.27 -4.75
C TRP A 140 -7.47 -12.51 -5.06
N PHE A 141 -8.06 -13.13 -4.04
CA PHE A 141 -8.94 -14.28 -4.22
C PHE A 141 -10.26 -13.91 -4.89
N ASP A 142 -10.77 -12.69 -4.70
CA ASP A 142 -11.96 -12.18 -5.41
C ASP A 142 -11.76 -12.05 -6.94
N LEU A 143 -10.51 -12.11 -7.42
CA LEU A 143 -10.18 -12.08 -8.86
C LEU A 143 -10.17 -13.48 -9.51
N MET A 144 -10.33 -14.54 -8.71
CA MET A 144 -10.34 -15.92 -9.18
C MET A 144 -11.59 -16.22 -10.01
N ASN A 145 -11.43 -16.78 -11.22
CA ASN A 145 -12.58 -17.27 -12.00
C ASN A 145 -13.09 -18.63 -11.50
N VAL A 146 -14.18 -19.07 -12.12
CA VAL A 146 -14.80 -20.38 -11.92
C VAL A 146 -13.88 -21.58 -12.20
N GLU A 147 -12.74 -21.36 -12.86
CA GLU A 147 -11.72 -22.38 -13.15
C GLU A 147 -10.57 -22.37 -12.14
N GLY A 148 -10.60 -21.47 -11.15
CA GLY A 148 -9.53 -21.30 -10.16
C GLY A 148 -8.36 -20.43 -10.62
N TRP A 149 -8.48 -19.74 -11.76
CA TRP A 149 -7.41 -18.92 -12.32
C TRP A 149 -7.50 -17.46 -11.85
N ILE A 150 -6.36 -16.92 -11.43
CA ILE A 150 -6.16 -15.50 -11.12
C ILE A 150 -5.15 -14.93 -12.14
N PRO A 151 -5.42 -13.78 -12.78
CA PRO A 151 -4.44 -13.15 -13.66
C PRO A 151 -3.14 -12.80 -12.91
N ARG A 152 -2.00 -13.19 -13.48
CA ARG A 152 -0.68 -13.00 -12.85
C ARG A 152 -0.28 -11.54 -12.66
N GLU A 153 -0.82 -10.65 -13.48
CA GLU A 153 -0.53 -9.22 -13.53
C GLU A 153 -1.85 -8.48 -13.68
N GLN A 154 -2.11 -7.52 -12.79
CA GLN A 154 -3.41 -6.85 -12.67
C GLN A 154 -3.33 -5.42 -13.19
N ILE A 155 -3.77 -5.19 -14.43
CA ILE A 155 -3.75 -3.87 -15.05
C ILE A 155 -5.18 -3.29 -14.99
N LEU A 156 -5.46 -2.60 -13.88
CA LEU A 156 -6.81 -2.13 -13.56
C LEU A 156 -6.91 -0.61 -13.71
N GLY A 157 -7.66 -0.16 -14.73
CA GLY A 157 -7.90 1.27 -14.97
C GLY A 157 -6.86 1.94 -15.88
N GLN A 158 -7.14 3.20 -16.25
CA GLN A 158 -6.33 3.92 -17.25
C GLN A 158 -4.93 4.28 -16.75
N GLU A 159 -4.78 4.56 -15.46
CA GLU A 159 -3.47 4.87 -14.88
C GLU A 159 -2.52 3.68 -14.99
N ALA A 160 -2.97 2.48 -14.60
CA ALA A 160 -2.20 1.25 -14.74
C ALA A 160 -1.89 0.94 -16.22
N LEU A 161 -2.85 1.13 -17.13
CA LEU A 161 -2.67 0.94 -18.57
C LEU A 161 -1.62 1.89 -19.18
N SER A 162 -1.49 3.11 -18.66
CA SER A 162 -0.51 4.10 -19.15
C SER A 162 0.95 3.72 -18.90
N LYS A 163 1.20 2.65 -18.14
CA LYS A 163 2.52 2.16 -17.70
C LYS A 163 2.88 0.79 -18.30
N VAL A 164 2.20 0.38 -19.37
CA VAL A 164 2.38 -0.89 -20.08
C VAL A 164 2.51 -0.66 -21.57
#